data_AF-A0A538RM63-F1
#
_entry.id   AF-A0A538RM63-F1
#
_cell.length_a   1.000
_cell.length_b   1.000
_cell.length_c   1.000
_cell.angle_alpha   90.00
_cell.angle_beta   90.00
_cell.angle_gamma   90.00
#
_symmetry.space_group_name_H-M   'P 1'
#
loop_
_entity.id
_entity.type
_entity.pdbx_description
1 polymer ?
#
loop_
_entity_poly.entity_id
_entity_poly.type
_entity_poly.pdbx_seq_one_letter_code
_entity_poly.pdbx_strand_id
1 'polypeptide(L)'
;MKLRKGSHDATGLRFGIVVAKFNKFVTSKLLSSCVEGLTKHGVKADDIEVVRVPGAFEIPLVARTMARTKQFNVVICLGAVIRGDTPHFDYISAEASRGIGQAALDSDVPIIFGVLTTHTIAQAIERAESAKFNRGGDAARSAIEMATVMRLLRVGEETPPSADVPRVRRAKKRAPRKRKA
;
A
#
# COMPACT_ATOMS: atom_id res chain seq x y z
N MET A 1 12.44 -7.46 30.37
CA MET A 1 12.30 -7.37 28.89
C MET A 1 11.23 -6.34 28.56
N LYS A 2 11.48 -5.37 27.67
CA LYS A 2 10.47 -4.40 27.21
C LYS A 2 9.90 -4.85 25.86
N LEU A 3 8.61 -5.15 25.80
CA LEU A 3 7.92 -5.65 24.60
C LEU A 3 7.07 -4.54 23.97
N ARG A 4 7.25 -4.24 22.69
CA ARG A 4 6.39 -3.33 21.91
C ARG A 4 5.60 -4.15 20.88
N LYS A 5 4.28 -3.95 20.80
CA LYS A 5 3.38 -4.66 19.86
C LYS A 5 2.59 -3.65 19.05
N GLY A 6 2.26 -4.00 17.81
CA GLY A 6 1.33 -3.24 16.99
C GLY A 6 -0.08 -3.26 17.58
N SER A 7 -0.87 -2.25 17.23
CA SER A 7 -2.31 -2.20 17.48
C SER A 7 -3.08 -2.64 16.23
N HIS A 8 -4.35 -2.97 16.41
CA HIS A 8 -5.30 -3.17 15.31
C HIS A 8 -6.17 -1.92 15.06
N ASP A 9 -6.10 -0.90 15.91
CA ASP A 9 -6.76 0.40 15.66
C ASP A 9 -5.87 1.27 14.76
N ALA A 10 -6.45 1.71 13.64
CA ALA A 10 -5.79 2.51 12.63
C ALA A 10 -6.34 3.95 12.55
N THR A 11 -7.14 4.36 13.53
CA THR A 11 -7.74 5.69 13.57
C THR A 11 -6.68 6.79 13.51
N GLY A 12 -6.84 7.72 12.56
CA GLY A 12 -5.92 8.85 12.36
C GLY A 12 -4.61 8.51 11.65
N LEU A 13 -4.47 7.29 11.12
CA LEU A 13 -3.34 6.89 10.27
C LEU A 13 -3.67 7.07 8.78
N ARG A 14 -2.66 7.43 7.98
CA ARG A 14 -2.75 7.63 6.53
C ARG A 14 -2.01 6.54 5.77
N PHE A 15 -2.65 6.02 4.72
CA PHE A 15 -2.18 4.86 3.97
C PHE A 15 -2.02 5.21 2.49
N GLY A 16 -0.85 4.88 1.94
CA GLY A 16 -0.65 4.83 0.50
C GLY A 16 -0.91 3.41 0.00
N ILE A 17 -1.55 3.24 -1.15
CA ILE A 17 -1.72 1.94 -1.80
C ILE A 17 -1.25 2.06 -3.24
N VAL A 18 -0.28 1.23 -3.63
CA VAL A 18 0.14 1.08 -5.02
C VAL A 18 -0.39 -0.24 -5.53
N VAL A 19 -1.16 -0.23 -6.62
CA VAL A 19 -1.76 -1.45 -7.18
C VAL A 19 -1.48 -1.61 -8.66
N ALA A 20 -0.98 -2.79 -9.06
CA ALA A 20 -0.79 -3.13 -10.47
C ALA A 20 -2.13 -3.33 -11.20
N LYS A 21 -2.22 -2.82 -12.43
CA LYS A 21 -3.36 -3.02 -13.33
C LYS A 21 -3.33 -4.41 -13.98
N PHE A 22 -2.15 -4.95 -14.25
CA PHE A 22 -1.99 -6.31 -14.77
C PHE A 22 -2.60 -7.35 -13.82
N ASN A 23 -3.21 -8.40 -14.36
CA ASN A 23 -4.02 -9.38 -13.61
C ASN A 23 -5.19 -8.74 -12.82
N LYS A 24 -5.90 -7.78 -13.44
CA LYS A 24 -6.99 -6.98 -12.83
C LYS A 24 -8.03 -7.79 -12.06
N PHE A 25 -8.39 -8.98 -12.53
CA PHE A 25 -9.38 -9.84 -11.88
C PHE A 25 -8.93 -10.33 -10.49
N VAL A 26 -7.62 -10.42 -10.26
CA VAL A 26 -7.00 -10.70 -8.96
C VAL A 26 -6.72 -9.40 -8.20
N THR A 27 -6.06 -8.43 -8.84
CA THR A 27 -5.61 -7.22 -8.14
C THR A 27 -6.75 -6.32 -7.68
N SER A 28 -7.91 -6.37 -8.35
CA SER A 28 -9.11 -5.63 -7.91
C SER A 28 -9.72 -6.25 -6.65
N LYS A 29 -9.70 -7.58 -6.51
CA LYS A 29 -10.13 -8.27 -5.28
C LYS A 29 -9.19 -7.94 -4.12
N LEU A 30 -7.87 -8.01 -4.35
CA LEU A 30 -6.86 -7.62 -3.36
C LEU A 30 -7.08 -6.18 -2.87
N LEU A 31 -7.29 -5.23 -3.79
CA LEU A 31 -7.54 -3.84 -3.44
C LEU A 31 -8.83 -3.70 -2.63
N SER A 32 -9.92 -4.31 -3.07
CA SER A 32 -11.22 -4.22 -2.38
C SER A 32 -11.12 -4.70 -0.95
N SER A 33 -10.54 -5.89 -0.73
CA SER A 33 -10.41 -6.45 0.62
C SER A 33 -9.36 -5.72 1.47
N CYS A 34 -8.35 -5.12 0.85
CA CYS A 34 -7.38 -4.28 1.56
C CYS A 34 -8.06 -2.99 2.08
N VAL A 35 -8.80 -2.28 1.22
CA VAL A 35 -9.53 -1.07 1.61
C VAL A 35 -10.58 -1.39 2.66
N GLU A 36 -11.35 -2.47 2.47
CA GLU A 36 -12.32 -2.94 3.48
C GLU A 36 -11.65 -3.27 4.81
N GLY A 37 -10.47 -3.92 4.76
CA GLY A 37 -9.67 -4.20 5.95
C GLY A 37 -9.27 -2.93 6.69
N LEU A 38 -8.80 -1.90 5.97
CA LEU A 38 -8.42 -0.62 6.57
C LEU A 38 -9.63 0.11 7.18
N THR A 39 -10.73 0.23 6.43
CA THR A 39 -11.90 0.99 6.89
C THR A 39 -12.58 0.33 8.08
N LYS A 40 -12.63 -1.02 8.15
CA LYS A 40 -13.11 -1.77 9.33
C LYS A 40 -12.32 -1.47 10.60
N HIS A 41 -11.09 -0.99 10.48
CA HIS A 41 -10.20 -0.67 11.60
C HIS A 41 -10.03 0.84 11.81
N GLY A 42 -10.98 1.66 11.33
CA GLY A 42 -11.07 3.09 11.66
C GLY A 42 -10.36 4.04 10.70
N VAL A 43 -9.77 3.55 9.60
CA VAL A 43 -9.18 4.42 8.57
C VAL A 43 -10.28 5.11 7.78
N LYS A 44 -10.24 6.44 7.68
CA LYS A 44 -11.18 7.21 6.85
C LYS A 44 -10.82 7.07 5.38
N ALA A 45 -11.81 7.07 4.50
CA ALA A 45 -11.59 6.97 3.06
C ALA A 45 -10.64 8.08 2.53
N ASP A 46 -10.74 9.29 3.07
CA ASP A 46 -9.88 10.43 2.72
C ASP A 46 -8.41 10.26 3.15
N ASP A 47 -8.13 9.34 4.07
CA ASP A 47 -6.80 9.01 4.55
C ASP A 47 -6.16 7.84 3.77
N ILE A 48 -6.84 7.34 2.73
CA ILE A 48 -6.36 6.29 1.83
C ILE A 48 -6.13 6.89 0.43
N GLU A 49 -4.88 6.85 -0.04
CA GLU A 49 -4.55 7.23 -1.42
C GLU A 49 -4.16 6.01 -2.24
N VAL A 50 -4.87 5.78 -3.36
CA VAL A 50 -4.61 4.64 -4.26
C VAL A 50 -3.99 5.12 -5.56
N VAL A 51 -2.81 4.60 -5.90
CA VAL A 51 -2.12 4.82 -7.18
C VAL A 51 -2.10 3.53 -7.98
N ARG A 52 -2.59 3.59 -9.23
CA ARG A 52 -2.61 2.44 -10.15
C ARG A 52 -1.42 2.50 -11.11
N VAL A 53 -0.63 1.44 -11.14
CA VAL A 53 0.55 1.31 -12.03
C VAL A 53 0.32 0.24 -13.11
N PRO A 54 1.08 0.23 -14.23
CA PRO A 54 0.92 -0.77 -15.29
C PRO A 54 1.06 -2.22 -14.78
N GLY A 55 2.22 -2.58 -14.22
CA GLY A 55 2.51 -3.92 -13.72
C GLY A 55 3.21 -3.92 -12.36
N ALA A 56 3.62 -5.10 -11.91
CA ALA A 56 4.30 -5.26 -10.62
C ALA A 56 5.71 -4.64 -10.60
N PHE A 57 6.33 -4.50 -11.77
CA PHE A 57 7.68 -3.97 -11.92
C PHE A 57 7.77 -2.47 -11.60
N GLU A 58 6.71 -1.71 -11.83
CA GLU A 58 6.67 -0.28 -11.51
C GLU A 58 6.32 0.01 -10.04
N ILE A 59 5.84 -1.00 -9.29
CA ILE A 59 5.41 -0.82 -7.91
C ILE A 59 6.52 -0.24 -7.01
N PRO A 60 7.76 -0.77 -7.00
CA PRO A 60 8.84 -0.26 -6.15
C PRO A 60 9.07 1.25 -6.27
N LEU A 61 9.16 1.76 -7.51
CA LEU A 61 9.45 3.17 -7.78
C LEU A 61 8.34 4.08 -7.23
N VAL A 62 7.09 3.72 -7.50
CA VAL A 62 5.93 4.51 -7.05
C VAL A 62 5.78 4.42 -5.53
N ALA A 63 5.95 3.24 -4.93
CA ALA A 63 5.87 3.05 -3.49
C ALA A 63 6.92 3.88 -2.75
N ARG A 64 8.18 3.85 -3.22
CA ARG A 64 9.27 4.70 -2.70
C ARG A 64 8.94 6.19 -2.84
N THR A 65 8.38 6.58 -3.98
CA THR A 65 8.03 7.99 -4.25
C THR A 65 6.95 8.46 -3.28
N MET A 66 5.88 7.68 -3.10
CA MET A 66 4.82 7.97 -2.13
C MET A 66 5.38 8.05 -0.70
N ALA A 67 6.15 7.05 -0.28
CA ALA A 67 6.75 6.98 1.04
C ALA A 67 7.64 8.19 1.37
N ARG A 68 8.45 8.64 0.40
CA ARG A 68 9.34 9.81 0.55
C ARG A 68 8.62 11.14 0.72
N THR A 69 7.34 11.24 0.34
CA THR A 69 6.56 12.44 0.66
C THR A 69 6.31 12.61 2.16
N LYS A 70 6.53 11.56 2.97
CA LYS A 70 6.26 11.52 4.42
C LYS A 70 4.81 11.84 4.80
N GLN A 71 3.90 11.80 3.84
CA GLN A 71 2.46 12.02 4.05
C GLN A 71 1.71 10.79 4.53
N PHE A 72 2.33 9.61 4.42
CA PHE A 72 1.75 8.31 4.76
C PHE A 72 2.51 7.68 5.92
N ASN A 73 1.78 7.02 6.82
CA ASN A 73 2.37 6.24 7.89
C ASN A 73 2.91 4.89 7.37
N VAL A 74 2.30 4.37 6.30
CA VAL A 74 2.65 3.10 5.65
C VAL A 74 2.19 3.12 4.19
N VAL A 75 2.89 2.40 3.33
CA VAL A 75 2.48 2.14 1.95
C VAL A 75 2.21 0.65 1.76
N ILE A 76 1.18 0.29 1.01
CA ILE A 76 0.79 -1.09 0.71
C ILE A 76 0.96 -1.34 -0.78
N CYS A 77 1.72 -2.37 -1.15
CA CYS A 77 1.98 -2.75 -2.53
C CYS A 77 1.13 -3.96 -2.89
N LEU A 78 0.20 -3.82 -3.84
CA LEU A 78 -0.71 -4.88 -4.27
C LEU A 78 -0.45 -5.25 -5.74
N GLY A 79 -0.34 -6.54 -6.02
CA GLY A 79 -0.10 -7.02 -7.38
C GLY A 79 -0.28 -8.52 -7.51
N ALA A 80 -0.17 -9.02 -8.73
CA ALA A 80 -0.10 -10.44 -8.99
C ALA A 80 0.80 -10.71 -10.20
N VAL A 81 1.80 -11.56 -9.99
CA VAL A 81 2.69 -12.10 -11.01
C VAL A 81 2.40 -13.59 -11.07
N ILE A 82 1.94 -14.07 -12.23
CA ILE A 82 1.51 -15.46 -12.43
C ILE A 82 2.46 -16.07 -13.45
N ARG A 83 3.00 -17.27 -13.16
CA ARG A 83 3.99 -17.93 -14.01
C ARG A 83 3.38 -18.22 -15.39
N GLY A 84 4.14 -17.87 -16.43
CA GLY A 84 3.91 -18.28 -17.81
C GLY A 84 5.07 -19.14 -18.31
N ASP A 85 5.26 -19.20 -19.63
CA ASP A 85 6.18 -20.15 -20.25
C ASP A 85 7.65 -19.71 -20.28
N THR A 86 7.91 -18.44 -19.96
CA THR A 86 9.25 -17.86 -20.01
C THR A 86 9.76 -17.49 -18.61
N PRO A 87 11.09 -17.32 -18.45
CA PRO A 87 11.68 -16.83 -17.20
C PRO A 87 11.22 -15.44 -16.75
N HIS A 88 10.41 -14.74 -17.53
CA HIS A 88 9.90 -13.40 -17.20
C HIS A 88 9.25 -13.34 -15.80
N PHE A 89 8.54 -14.39 -15.40
CA PHE A 89 7.98 -14.50 -14.05
C PHE A 89 9.05 -14.32 -12.97
N ASP A 90 10.20 -15.01 -13.11
CA ASP A 90 11.25 -15.03 -12.10
C ASP A 90 11.88 -13.65 -11.97
N TYR A 91 12.16 -12.97 -13.08
CA TYR A 91 12.71 -11.62 -13.06
C TYR A 91 11.75 -10.57 -12.48
N ILE A 92 10.47 -10.60 -12.89
CA ILE A 92 9.50 -9.62 -12.41
C ILE A 92 9.19 -9.83 -10.91
N SER A 93 9.01 -11.07 -10.47
CA SER A 93 8.71 -11.35 -9.06
C SER A 93 9.91 -11.07 -8.14
N ALA A 94 11.13 -11.39 -8.58
CA ALA A 94 12.35 -11.09 -7.84
C ALA A 94 12.59 -9.58 -7.72
N GLU A 95 12.50 -8.83 -8.83
CA GLU A 95 12.79 -7.39 -8.79
C GLU A 95 11.67 -6.57 -8.15
N ALA A 96 10.40 -6.99 -8.26
CA ALA A 96 9.32 -6.38 -7.50
C ALA A 96 9.51 -6.57 -5.99
N SER A 97 9.83 -7.78 -5.53
CA SER A 97 10.04 -8.05 -4.09
C SER A 97 11.28 -7.34 -3.55
N ARG A 98 12.42 -7.44 -4.25
CA ARG A 98 13.66 -6.73 -3.91
C ARG A 98 13.44 -5.22 -3.87
N GLY A 99 12.84 -4.66 -4.92
CA GLY A 99 12.62 -3.22 -5.02
C GLY A 99 11.69 -2.67 -3.93
N ILE A 100 10.63 -3.41 -3.57
CA ILE A 100 9.73 -3.02 -2.47
C ILE A 100 10.48 -3.03 -1.13
N GLY A 101 11.29 -4.06 -0.87
CA GLY A 101 12.12 -4.14 0.33
C GLY A 101 13.10 -2.98 0.42
N GLN A 102 13.83 -2.70 -0.67
CA GLN A 102 14.77 -1.57 -0.74
C GLN A 102 14.05 -0.23 -0.56
N ALA A 103 12.89 -0.05 -1.19
CA ALA A 103 12.08 1.16 -1.06
C ALA A 103 11.67 1.44 0.40
N ALA A 104 11.36 0.41 1.19
CA ALA A 104 11.03 0.56 2.60
C ALA A 104 12.24 1.06 3.40
N LEU A 105 13.41 0.45 3.20
CA LEU A 105 14.65 0.82 3.88
C LEU A 105 15.10 2.25 3.49
N ASP A 106 15.05 2.58 2.20
CA ASP A 106 15.44 3.88 1.64
C ASP A 106 14.56 5.05 2.11
N SER A 107 13.30 4.77 2.40
CA SER A 107 12.31 5.80 2.71
C SER A 107 12.04 5.94 4.20
N ASP A 108 12.47 4.98 5.01
CA ASP A 108 12.15 4.88 6.43
C ASP A 108 10.63 5.08 6.64
N VAL A 109 9.84 4.36 5.85
CA VAL A 109 8.39 4.21 5.98
C VAL A 109 8.10 2.75 5.68
N PRO A 110 7.31 2.03 6.50
CA PRO A 110 6.94 0.66 6.18
C PRO A 110 6.28 0.56 4.81
N ILE A 111 6.72 -0.41 4.02
CA ILE A 111 6.07 -0.76 2.75
C ILE A 111 5.72 -2.24 2.79
N ILE A 112 4.42 -2.54 2.73
CA ILE A 112 3.90 -3.90 2.84
C ILE A 112 3.90 -4.59 1.48
N PHE A 113 4.47 -5.79 1.45
CA PHE A 113 4.50 -6.64 0.26
C PHE A 113 3.23 -7.50 0.14
N GLY A 114 2.26 -7.01 -0.63
CA GLY A 114 1.02 -7.70 -0.99
C GLY A 114 0.96 -8.11 -2.46
N VAL A 115 2.11 -8.44 -3.07
CA VAL A 115 2.19 -8.93 -4.45
C VAL A 115 2.14 -10.46 -4.43
N LEU A 116 1.13 -11.04 -5.08
CA LEU A 116 1.04 -12.49 -5.24
C LEU A 116 2.03 -12.99 -6.29
N THR A 117 2.77 -14.04 -5.96
CA THR A 117 3.68 -14.74 -6.88
C THR A 117 3.23 -16.20 -6.95
N THR A 118 2.52 -16.57 -8.02
CA THR A 118 1.86 -17.88 -8.12
C THR A 118 2.24 -18.63 -9.39
N HIS A 119 2.19 -19.96 -9.33
CA HIS A 119 2.46 -20.80 -10.49
C HIS A 119 1.24 -20.88 -11.42
N THR A 120 0.03 -20.71 -10.89
CA THR A 120 -1.21 -20.83 -11.68
C THR A 120 -2.17 -19.69 -11.41
N ILE A 121 -3.10 -19.49 -12.36
CA ILE A 121 -4.22 -18.55 -12.22
C ILE A 121 -5.13 -18.96 -11.06
N ALA A 122 -5.43 -20.25 -10.92
CA ALA A 122 -6.26 -20.78 -9.85
C ALA A 122 -5.70 -20.42 -8.46
N GLN A 123 -4.38 -20.59 -8.27
CA GLN A 123 -3.70 -20.17 -7.03
C GLN A 123 -3.84 -18.68 -6.75
N ALA A 124 -3.77 -17.82 -7.79
CA ALA A 124 -3.91 -16.38 -7.64
C ALA A 124 -5.34 -15.99 -7.24
N ILE A 125 -6.35 -16.61 -7.86
CA ILE A 125 -7.76 -16.40 -7.53
C ILE A 125 -8.03 -16.81 -6.08
N GLU A 126 -7.58 -18.01 -5.69
CA GLU A 126 -7.77 -18.54 -4.35
C GLU A 126 -7.16 -17.63 -3.27
N ARG A 127 -5.94 -17.13 -3.51
CA ARG A 127 -5.25 -16.21 -2.59
C ARG A 127 -5.90 -14.84 -2.49
N ALA A 128 -6.55 -14.38 -3.56
CA ALA A 128 -7.29 -13.12 -3.56
C ALA A 128 -8.73 -13.25 -3.05
N GLU A 129 -9.19 -14.47 -2.75
CA GLU A 129 -10.54 -14.73 -2.29
C GLU A 129 -10.70 -14.36 -0.80
N SER A 130 -11.63 -13.46 -0.50
CA SER A 130 -11.78 -12.84 0.82
C SER A 130 -12.30 -13.81 1.89
N ALA A 131 -13.01 -14.85 1.48
CA ALA A 131 -13.57 -15.86 2.38
C ALA A 131 -12.57 -16.94 2.83
N LYS A 132 -11.44 -17.09 2.11
CA LYS A 132 -10.47 -18.18 2.38
C LYS A 132 -9.11 -17.66 2.83
N PHE A 133 -8.39 -16.96 1.97
CA PHE A 133 -7.04 -16.47 2.28
C PHE A 133 -6.97 -14.97 2.47
N ASN A 134 -7.78 -14.20 1.73
CA ASN A 134 -7.88 -12.76 1.84
C ASN A 134 -6.54 -12.01 1.90
N ARG A 135 -5.64 -12.26 0.94
CA ARG A 135 -4.29 -11.63 0.95
C ARG A 135 -4.32 -10.10 0.90
N GLY A 136 -5.38 -9.50 0.35
CA GLY A 136 -5.61 -8.05 0.42
C GLY A 136 -5.86 -7.57 1.85
N GLY A 137 -6.76 -8.25 2.59
CA GLY A 137 -7.03 -7.96 3.99
C GLY A 137 -5.85 -8.27 4.91
N ASP A 138 -5.09 -9.33 4.63
CA ASP A 138 -3.83 -9.62 5.33
C ASP A 138 -2.85 -8.44 5.22
N ALA A 139 -2.65 -7.92 4.00
CA ALA A 139 -1.78 -6.78 3.77
C ALA A 139 -2.25 -5.53 4.53
N ALA A 140 -3.57 -5.30 4.62
CA ALA A 140 -4.11 -4.21 5.44
C ALA A 140 -3.79 -4.39 6.92
N ARG A 141 -3.99 -5.59 7.49
CA ARG A 141 -3.68 -5.85 8.90
C ARG A 141 -2.19 -5.68 9.21
N SER A 142 -1.32 -6.22 8.36
CA SER A 142 0.13 -6.00 8.47
C SER A 142 0.50 -4.51 8.39
N ALA A 143 -0.17 -3.74 7.53
CA ALA A 143 0.08 -2.31 7.41
C ALA A 143 -0.25 -1.54 8.69
N ILE A 144 -1.38 -1.86 9.32
CA ILE A 144 -1.84 -1.22 10.57
C ILE A 144 -0.85 -1.53 11.70
N GLU A 145 -0.47 -2.80 11.86
CA GLU A 145 0.50 -3.19 12.88
C GLU A 145 1.86 -2.52 12.66
N MET A 146 2.36 -2.48 11.42
CA MET A 146 3.64 -1.84 11.13
C MET A 146 3.61 -0.31 11.36
N ALA A 147 2.53 0.36 10.98
CA ALA A 147 2.37 1.79 11.22
C ALA A 147 2.40 2.11 12.72
N THR A 148 1.74 1.28 13.53
CA THR A 148 1.66 1.46 14.99
C THR A 148 2.96 1.08 15.70
N VAL A 149 3.63 0.00 15.30
CA VAL A 149 4.99 -0.35 15.79
C VAL A 149 5.98 0.76 15.49
N MET A 150 6.03 1.25 14.25
CA MET A 150 6.96 2.33 13.89
C MET A 150 6.66 3.62 14.66
N ARG A 151 5.39 3.95 14.89
CA ARG A 151 5.01 5.07 15.75
C ARG A 151 5.52 4.87 17.17
N LEU A 152 5.33 3.69 17.77
CA LEU A 152 5.85 3.39 19.10
C LEU A 152 7.37 3.50 19.16
N LEU A 153 8.11 3.06 18.14
CA LEU A 153 9.57 3.14 18.08
C LEU A 153 10.06 4.59 17.99
N ARG A 154 9.39 5.42 17.19
CA ARG A 154 9.75 6.83 16.96
C ARG A 154 9.39 7.76 18.12
N VAL A 155 8.29 7.49 18.82
CA VAL A 155 7.88 8.24 20.03
C VAL A 155 8.78 7.93 21.24
N GLY A 156 9.88 7.19 21.03
CA GLY A 156 10.99 7.09 21.98
C GLY A 156 11.84 8.36 22.10
N GLU A 157 11.63 9.34 21.23
CA GLU A 157 11.97 10.76 21.42
C GLU A 157 10.65 11.53 21.59
N GLU A 158 10.58 12.45 22.54
CA GLU A 158 9.36 12.93 23.19
C GLU A 158 8.21 13.43 22.27
N THR A 159 6.99 13.03 22.63
CA THR A 159 5.65 13.54 22.23
C THR A 159 5.13 13.31 20.80
N PRO A 160 3.83 12.97 20.64
CA PRO A 160 3.25 12.60 19.35
C PRO A 160 3.04 13.85 18.46
N PRO A 161 3.20 13.73 17.12
CA PRO A 161 2.65 14.76 16.25
C PRO A 161 1.12 14.74 16.44
N SER A 162 0.58 15.89 16.86
CA SER A 162 -0.85 16.16 16.83
C SER A 162 -1.38 15.95 15.41
N ALA A 163 -2.70 15.83 15.29
CA ALA A 163 -3.43 15.62 14.05
C ALA A 163 -3.29 16.76 12.98
N ASP A 164 -2.29 17.63 13.11
CA ASP A 164 -2.02 18.79 12.26
C ASP A 164 -0.86 18.53 11.29
N VAL A 165 -0.88 17.41 10.55
CA VAL A 165 -0.15 17.38 9.28
C VAL A 165 -0.90 18.33 8.33
N PRO A 166 -0.27 19.40 7.82
CA PRO A 166 -0.96 20.38 6.99
C PRO A 166 -1.61 19.68 5.80
N ARG A 167 -2.95 19.74 5.71
CA ARG A 167 -3.68 19.32 4.51
C ARG A 167 -3.20 20.21 3.36
N VAL A 168 -2.31 19.69 2.52
CA VAL A 168 -1.93 20.36 1.26
C VAL A 168 -3.21 20.50 0.44
N ARG A 169 -3.79 21.70 0.45
CA ARG A 169 -4.98 22.02 -0.34
C ARG A 169 -4.65 21.76 -1.80
N ARG A 170 -5.29 20.75 -2.40
CA ARG A 170 -5.31 20.58 -3.86
C ARG A 170 -5.70 21.91 -4.49
N ALA A 171 -4.81 22.48 -5.30
CA ALA A 171 -5.08 23.68 -6.06
C ALA A 171 -6.35 23.48 -6.91
N LYS A 172 -7.37 24.31 -6.68
CA LYS A 172 -8.58 24.35 -7.51
C LYS A 172 -8.15 24.65 -8.95
N LYS A 173 -8.40 23.71 -9.87
CA LYS A 173 -8.30 23.97 -11.32
C LYS A 173 -9.15 25.20 -11.64
N ARG A 174 -8.53 26.30 -12.05
CA ARG A 174 -9.22 27.48 -12.57
C ARG A 174 -9.91 27.09 -13.89
N ALA A 175 -11.21 27.33 -13.98
CA ALA A 175 -12.00 27.17 -15.20
C ALA A 175 -11.50 28.13 -16.30
N PRO A 176 -11.61 27.77 -17.60
CA PRO A 176 -11.19 28.64 -18.68
C PRO A 176 -12.16 29.83 -18.79
N ARG A 177 -11.62 31.06 -18.79
CA ARG A 177 -12.38 32.28 -19.10
C ARG A 177 -12.83 32.22 -20.56
N LYS A 178 -14.15 32.25 -20.79
CA LYS A 178 -14.73 32.54 -22.11
C LYS A 178 -14.20 33.88 -22.60
N ARG A 179 -13.50 33.90 -23.73
CA ARG A 179 -13.23 35.14 -24.48
C ARG A 179 -14.52 35.52 -25.22
N LYS A 180 -15.04 36.71 -24.92
CA LYS A 180 -15.98 37.42 -25.79
C LYS A 180 -15.14 38.21 -26.80
N ALA A 181 -15.31 37.90 -28.07
CA ALA A 181 -15.29 38.79 -29.23
C ALA A 181 -15.81 37.96 -30.41
#